data_AF-A0A955T8Y2-F1
#
_entry.id   AF-A0A955T8Y2-F1
#
_cell.length_a   1.000
_cell.length_b   1.000
_cell.length_c   1.000
_cell.angle_alpha   90.00
_cell.angle_beta   90.00
_cell.angle_gamma   90.00
#
_symmetry.space_group_name_H-M   'P 1'
#
loop_
_entity.id
_entity.type
_entity.pdbx_description
1 polymer ?
#
loop_
_entity_poly.entity_id
_entity_poly.type
_entity_poly.pdbx_seq_one_letter_code
_entity_poly.pdbx_strand_id
1 'polypeptide(L)'
;MSNRMWMPTLIGMGILLTPLTQATPVDVDGDGIVGPQEAIDLAENWKGPAATQGGIQPWQIDGTTIYYNSGNVGIGTSTPNQPLDVTNPRSIGAAIYGYVPSATGLNVGVWGVTESTDGFGVAGWARGNTGENVGVDGQ
;
A
#
# COMPACT_ATOMS: atom_id res chain seq x y z
N MET A 1 -36.06 -67.00 -39.82
CA MET A 1 -36.72 -66.97 -38.49
C MET A 1 -35.67 -66.51 -37.49
N SER A 2 -35.96 -65.44 -36.77
CA SER A 2 -34.98 -64.42 -36.29
C SER A 2 -34.18 -64.83 -35.04
N ASN A 3 -32.86 -64.65 -35.08
CA ASN A 3 -31.96 -64.75 -33.93
C ASN A 3 -32.12 -63.51 -33.03
N ARG A 4 -32.50 -63.70 -31.77
CA ARG A 4 -32.52 -62.63 -30.77
C ARG A 4 -31.11 -62.36 -30.26
N MET A 5 -30.54 -61.24 -30.70
CA MET A 5 -29.30 -60.67 -30.21
C MET A 5 -29.56 -59.99 -28.86
N TRP A 6 -28.86 -60.43 -27.80
CA TRP A 6 -28.88 -59.77 -26.50
C TRP A 6 -27.98 -58.52 -26.54
N MET A 7 -28.54 -57.35 -26.23
CA MET A 7 -27.75 -56.15 -25.93
C MET A 7 -27.82 -55.92 -24.41
N PRO A 8 -26.70 -55.90 -23.67
CA PRO A 8 -26.73 -55.56 -22.26
C PRO A 8 -27.09 -54.09 -22.10
N THR A 9 -27.96 -53.81 -21.13
CA THR A 9 -28.41 -52.47 -20.76
C THR A 9 -27.21 -51.67 -20.28
N LEU A 10 -26.94 -50.53 -20.91
CA LEU A 10 -25.93 -49.58 -20.46
C LEU A 10 -26.42 -48.98 -19.13
N ILE A 11 -25.88 -49.45 -18.00
CA ILE A 11 -26.11 -48.81 -16.70
C ILE A 11 -25.40 -47.46 -16.77
N GLY A 12 -26.20 -46.38 -16.89
CA GLY A 12 -25.70 -45.02 -16.86
C GLY A 12 -24.98 -44.75 -15.54
N MET A 13 -23.66 -44.83 -15.54
CA MET A 13 -22.85 -44.16 -14.52
C MET A 13 -22.87 -42.67 -14.87
N GLY A 14 -23.91 -41.98 -14.39
CA GLY A 14 -23.89 -40.53 -14.37
C GLY A 14 -22.67 -40.10 -13.57
N ILE A 15 -21.71 -39.46 -14.22
CA ILE A 15 -20.71 -38.67 -13.50
C ILE A 15 -21.54 -37.62 -12.76
N LEU A 16 -21.65 -37.77 -11.45
CA LEU A 16 -22.17 -36.73 -10.59
C LEU A 16 -21.12 -35.62 -10.63
N LEU A 17 -21.24 -34.72 -11.60
CA LEU A 17 -20.62 -33.42 -11.56
C LEU A 17 -21.30 -32.69 -10.40
N THR A 18 -20.79 -32.85 -9.18
CA THR A 18 -20.99 -31.78 -8.21
C THR A 18 -20.45 -30.53 -8.90
N PRO A 19 -21.27 -29.51 -9.21
CA PRO A 19 -20.73 -28.31 -9.81
C PRO A 19 -19.59 -27.87 -8.90
N LEU A 20 -18.40 -27.60 -9.47
CA LEU A 20 -17.44 -26.79 -8.75
C LEU A 20 -18.22 -25.54 -8.38
N THR A 21 -18.55 -25.38 -7.09
CA THR A 21 -19.01 -24.10 -6.57
C THR A 21 -17.86 -23.16 -6.86
N GLN A 22 -18.04 -22.36 -7.91
CA GLN A 22 -17.11 -21.33 -8.32
C GLN A 22 -16.74 -20.58 -7.04
N ALA A 23 -15.43 -20.55 -6.74
CA ALA A 23 -14.91 -19.83 -5.59
C ALA A 23 -15.62 -18.47 -5.57
N THR A 24 -16.18 -18.12 -4.40
CA THR A 24 -16.78 -16.80 -4.18
C THR A 24 -15.91 -15.80 -4.90
N PRO A 25 -16.43 -15.11 -5.93
CA PRO A 25 -15.60 -14.29 -6.77
C PRO A 25 -14.75 -13.36 -5.89
N VAL A 26 -13.43 -13.40 -6.08
CA VAL A 26 -12.49 -12.55 -5.34
C VAL A 26 -12.71 -11.14 -5.88
N ASP A 27 -12.68 -10.16 -4.96
CA ASP A 27 -12.54 -8.73 -5.21
C ASP A 27 -11.13 -8.35 -4.74
N VAL A 28 -10.22 -8.03 -5.67
CA VAL A 28 -8.81 -7.73 -5.37
C VAL A 28 -8.56 -6.24 -5.08
N ASP A 29 -9.38 -5.32 -5.58
CA ASP A 29 -9.14 -3.87 -5.45
C ASP A 29 -10.16 -3.12 -4.58
N GLY A 30 -11.31 -3.75 -4.29
CA GLY A 30 -12.37 -3.24 -3.42
C GLY A 30 -13.43 -2.40 -4.14
N ASP A 31 -13.55 -2.49 -5.46
CA ASP A 31 -14.56 -1.77 -6.24
C ASP A 31 -15.96 -2.44 -6.24
N GLY A 32 -16.08 -3.63 -5.67
CA GLY A 32 -17.32 -4.40 -5.57
C GLY A 32 -17.72 -5.14 -6.86
N ILE A 33 -16.85 -5.13 -7.87
CA ILE A 33 -16.92 -5.99 -9.06
C ILE A 33 -16.08 -7.23 -8.79
N VAL A 34 -16.50 -8.37 -9.36
CA VAL A 34 -15.82 -9.64 -9.15
C VAL A 34 -15.85 -10.49 -10.42
N GLY A 35 -14.86 -11.36 -10.62
CA GLY A 35 -14.84 -12.32 -11.74
C GLY A 35 -13.59 -12.22 -12.64
N PRO A 36 -13.65 -12.65 -13.93
CA PRO A 36 -12.48 -12.66 -14.82
C PRO A 36 -11.83 -11.29 -15.03
N GLN A 37 -12.59 -10.22 -14.78
CA GLN A 37 -12.15 -8.82 -14.84
C GLN A 37 -11.01 -8.52 -13.83
N GLU A 38 -10.97 -9.25 -12.72
CA GLU A 38 -9.94 -9.16 -11.66
C GLU A 38 -8.51 -9.43 -12.16
N ALA A 39 -8.39 -10.33 -13.15
CA ALA A 39 -7.09 -10.65 -13.75
C ALA A 39 -6.55 -9.48 -14.59
N ILE A 40 -7.41 -8.52 -14.95
CA ILE A 40 -7.10 -7.36 -15.79
C ILE A 40 -6.99 -6.08 -14.93
N ASP A 41 -7.69 -6.01 -13.81
CA ASP A 41 -7.67 -4.87 -12.90
C ASP A 41 -6.28 -4.63 -12.24
N LEU A 42 -5.53 -5.70 -11.98
CA LEU A 42 -4.12 -5.62 -11.58
C LEU A 42 -3.23 -4.89 -12.62
N ALA A 43 -3.65 -4.83 -13.88
CA ALA A 43 -2.88 -4.26 -14.98
C ALA A 43 -3.26 -2.82 -15.33
N GLU A 44 -4.38 -2.28 -14.81
CA GLU A 44 -4.93 -1.03 -15.36
C GLU A 44 -4.67 0.23 -14.54
N ASN A 45 -4.34 0.17 -13.24
CA ASN A 45 -3.79 1.31 -12.48
C ASN A 45 -3.38 0.84 -11.07
N TRP A 46 -2.14 0.42 -10.88
CA TRP A 46 -1.64 -0.04 -9.58
C TRP A 46 -1.99 0.96 -8.44
N LYS A 47 -2.91 0.58 -7.54
CA LYS A 47 -3.39 1.45 -6.45
C LYS A 47 -2.56 1.39 -5.16
N GLY A 48 -1.38 0.79 -5.22
CA GLY A 48 -0.49 0.58 -4.08
C GLY A 48 -0.53 -0.88 -3.56
N PRO A 49 0.03 -1.14 -2.36
CA PRO A 49 -0.02 -2.47 -1.77
C PRO A 49 -1.47 -2.90 -1.58
N ALA A 50 -1.88 -3.98 -2.24
CA ALA A 50 -3.24 -4.49 -2.15
C ALA A 50 -3.64 -4.67 -0.68
N ALA A 51 -4.80 -4.12 -0.31
CA ALA A 51 -5.42 -4.46 0.96
C ALA A 51 -5.57 -5.99 1.07
N THR A 52 -5.55 -6.51 2.30
CA THR A 52 -5.97 -7.90 2.53
C THR A 52 -7.39 -8.06 2.00
N GLN A 53 -7.72 -9.17 1.34
CA GLN A 53 -9.02 -9.41 0.68
C GLN A 53 -10.21 -8.87 1.52
N GLY A 54 -10.95 -7.91 0.97
CA GLY A 54 -12.07 -7.22 1.66
C GLY A 54 -11.68 -6.03 2.55
N GLY A 55 -10.41 -5.63 2.56
CA GLY A 55 -9.90 -4.46 3.26
C GLY A 55 -10.01 -3.20 2.41
N ILE A 56 -10.18 -2.06 3.08
CA ILE A 56 -10.19 -0.75 2.42
C ILE A 56 -8.75 -0.41 2.00
N GLN A 57 -8.52 -0.04 0.74
CA GLN A 57 -7.23 0.49 0.27
C GLN A 57 -6.86 1.71 1.14
N PRO A 58 -5.76 1.66 1.91
CA PRO A 58 -5.44 2.77 2.81
C PRO A 58 -5.05 4.01 2.01
N TRP A 59 -4.24 3.85 0.97
CA TRP A 59 -3.80 4.93 0.09
C TRP A 59 -4.86 5.21 -0.98
N GLN A 60 -5.27 6.47 -1.08
CA GLN A 60 -6.22 6.95 -2.09
C GLN A 60 -5.45 7.54 -3.28
N ILE A 61 -5.99 7.41 -4.49
CA ILE A 61 -5.38 7.94 -5.72
C ILE A 61 -6.39 8.81 -6.47
N ASP A 62 -5.99 10.02 -6.90
CA ASP A 62 -6.81 10.93 -7.73
C ASP A 62 -6.27 11.14 -9.16
N GLY A 63 -5.79 10.05 -9.78
CA GLY A 63 -5.17 10.07 -11.10
C GLY A 63 -3.69 10.45 -11.04
N THR A 64 -3.32 11.54 -10.37
CA THR A 64 -1.92 11.99 -10.29
C THR A 64 -1.34 12.02 -8.88
N THR A 65 -2.19 12.03 -7.85
CA THR A 65 -1.76 12.15 -6.45
C THR A 65 -2.07 10.87 -5.70
N ILE A 66 -1.18 10.47 -4.80
CA ILE A 66 -1.43 9.42 -3.81
C ILE A 66 -1.47 10.08 -2.42
N TYR A 67 -2.48 9.79 -1.61
CA TYR A 67 -2.65 10.41 -0.29
C TYR A 67 -3.35 9.50 0.73
N TYR A 68 -3.32 9.90 2.01
CA TYR A 68 -3.94 9.20 3.14
C TYR A 68 -4.61 10.21 4.07
N ASN A 69 -5.93 10.13 4.23
CA ASN A 69 -6.72 11.08 5.05
C ASN A 69 -7.38 10.44 6.29
N SER A 70 -7.26 9.13 6.46
CA SER A 70 -7.97 8.37 7.50
C SER A 70 -7.19 8.23 8.81
N GLY A 71 -6.04 8.89 8.96
CA GLY A 71 -5.20 8.82 10.15
C GLY A 71 -3.76 9.29 9.91
N ASN A 72 -2.83 8.70 10.66
CA ASN A 72 -1.41 9.05 10.65
C ASN A 72 -0.57 7.99 9.89
N VAL A 73 0.49 8.43 9.23
CA VAL A 73 1.46 7.58 8.55
C VAL A 73 2.69 7.38 9.44
N GLY A 74 2.98 6.13 9.81
CA GLY A 74 4.18 5.74 10.53
C GLY A 74 5.22 5.09 9.62
N ILE A 75 6.46 5.58 9.66
CA ILE A 75 7.62 4.92 9.05
C ILE A 75 8.59 4.55 10.17
N GLY A 76 8.83 3.25 10.35
CA GLY A 76 9.67 2.75 11.45
C GLY A 76 9.04 2.84 12.85
N THR A 77 7.75 3.16 12.92
CA THR A 77 6.92 3.14 14.14
C THR A 77 5.56 2.52 13.82
N SER A 78 4.98 1.79 14.79
CA SER A 78 3.62 1.25 14.70
C SER A 78 2.58 2.12 15.41
N THR A 79 3.01 3.17 16.11
CA THR A 79 2.15 4.07 16.90
C THR A 79 2.47 5.52 16.57
N PRO A 80 2.14 6.01 15.36
CA PRO A 80 2.46 7.37 14.94
C PRO A 80 1.63 8.40 15.72
N ASN A 81 2.30 9.39 16.33
CA ASN A 81 1.63 10.43 17.13
C ASN A 81 1.41 11.75 16.35
N GLN A 82 1.88 11.80 15.11
CA GLN A 82 1.75 12.94 14.19
C GLN A 82 1.22 12.44 12.84
N PRO A 83 0.63 13.31 12.00
CA PRO A 83 0.17 12.93 10.66
C PRO A 83 1.22 12.18 9.83
N LEU A 84 2.49 12.56 9.97
CA LEU A 84 3.64 11.80 9.51
C LEU A 84 4.63 11.65 10.67
N ASP A 85 4.90 10.41 11.08
CA ASP A 85 5.86 10.07 12.12
C ASP A 85 6.92 9.13 11.52
N VAL A 86 8.13 9.66 11.32
CA VAL A 86 9.25 8.92 10.70
C VAL A 86 10.32 8.72 11.76
N THR A 87 10.50 7.46 12.15
CA THR A 87 11.53 7.02 13.07
C THR A 87 12.50 6.10 12.34
N ASN A 88 13.80 6.34 12.49
CA ASN A 88 14.82 5.38 12.10
C ASN A 88 15.26 4.59 13.34
N PRO A 89 14.80 3.33 13.53
CA PRO A 89 15.19 2.53 14.70
C PRO A 89 16.65 2.03 14.61
N ARG A 90 17.32 2.23 13.47
CA ARG A 90 18.71 1.82 13.27
C ARG A 90 19.65 2.89 13.82
N SER A 91 20.79 2.45 14.37
CA SER A 91 21.82 3.33 14.91
C SER A 91 22.62 4.11 13.86
N ILE A 92 22.26 4.01 12.57
CA ILE A 92 22.93 4.66 11.45
C ILE A 92 21.92 5.20 10.44
N GLY A 93 22.23 6.34 9.85
CA GLY A 93 21.47 6.95 8.74
C GLY A 93 20.41 7.97 9.18
N ALA A 94 19.84 8.66 8.20
CA ALA A 94 18.78 9.65 8.41
C ALA A 94 17.39 9.01 8.31
N ALA A 95 16.47 9.45 9.17
CA ALA A 95 15.05 9.11 9.03
C ALA A 95 14.44 9.80 7.80
N ILE A 96 14.83 11.05 7.56
CA ILE A 96 14.44 11.86 6.39
C ILE A 96 15.71 12.48 5.81
N TYR A 97 15.93 12.31 4.50
CA TYR A 97 17.07 12.87 3.78
C TYR A 97 16.58 13.70 2.59
N GLY A 98 16.69 15.02 2.68
CA GLY A 98 16.40 15.95 1.58
C GLY A 98 17.69 16.34 0.86
N TYR A 99 17.83 15.95 -0.40
CA TYR A 99 19.01 16.24 -1.21
C TYR A 99 18.63 16.64 -2.63
N VAL A 100 19.21 17.75 -3.09
CA VAL A 100 19.02 18.23 -4.47
C VAL A 100 20.40 18.30 -5.14
N PRO A 101 20.66 17.47 -6.18
CA PRO A 101 21.98 17.40 -6.80
C PRO A 101 22.26 18.52 -7.81
N SER A 102 21.26 19.35 -8.15
CA SER A 102 21.43 20.42 -9.14
C SER A 102 22.38 21.49 -8.64
N ALA A 103 23.44 21.76 -9.42
CA ALA A 103 24.43 22.79 -9.10
C ALA A 103 23.94 24.22 -9.39
N THR A 104 22.82 24.37 -10.09
CA THR A 104 22.23 25.66 -10.46
C THR A 104 20.74 25.69 -10.18
N GLY A 105 20.18 26.90 -10.13
CA GLY A 105 18.78 27.15 -9.76
C GLY A 105 18.61 27.34 -8.25
N LEU A 106 17.42 27.83 -7.86
CA LEU A 106 17.01 27.91 -6.46
C LEU A 106 16.50 26.52 -6.03
N ASN A 107 17.29 25.81 -5.22
CA ASN A 107 16.97 24.46 -4.77
C ASN A 107 16.83 24.42 -3.24
N VAL A 108 15.88 23.65 -2.74
CA VAL A 108 15.68 23.40 -1.31
C VAL A 108 15.54 21.90 -1.07
N GLY A 109 16.35 21.34 -0.17
CA GLY A 109 16.24 19.93 0.23
C GLY A 109 15.06 19.68 1.18
N VAL A 110 14.91 20.53 2.21
CA VAL A 110 13.80 20.47 3.18
C VAL A 110 13.28 21.90 3.42
N TRP A 111 11.97 22.08 3.31
CA TRP A 111 11.29 23.36 3.52
C TRP A 111 10.23 23.21 4.62
N GLY A 112 10.31 24.01 5.68
CA GLY A 112 9.33 24.03 6.76
C GLY A 112 8.83 25.44 7.01
N VAL A 113 7.51 25.62 7.05
CA VAL A 113 6.85 26.93 7.21
C VAL A 113 5.74 26.81 8.24
N THR A 114 5.55 27.88 9.00
CA THR A 114 4.42 28.07 9.90
C THR A 114 3.96 29.52 9.81
N GLU A 115 2.65 29.73 9.76
CA GLU A 115 2.04 31.07 9.80
C GLU A 115 1.82 31.55 11.25
N SER A 116 2.05 30.68 12.23
CA SER A 116 1.88 31.03 13.64
C SER A 116 2.97 32.01 14.09
N THR A 117 2.58 33.00 14.87
CA THR A 117 3.50 33.99 15.49
C THR A 117 4.51 33.35 16.44
N ASP A 118 4.18 32.17 16.97
CA ASP A 118 5.00 31.44 17.95
C ASP A 118 5.47 30.07 17.39
N GLY A 119 5.30 29.84 16.08
CA GLY A 119 5.62 28.58 15.45
C GLY A 119 7.09 28.43 15.08
N PHE A 120 7.53 27.18 14.94
CA PHE A 120 8.80 26.82 14.32
C PHE A 120 8.55 26.14 12.97
N GLY A 121 9.11 26.67 11.88
CA GLY A 121 9.03 26.02 10.56
C GLY A 121 9.81 24.70 10.52
N VAL A 122 11.04 24.70 11.04
CA VAL A 122 11.88 23.51 11.26
C VAL A 122 12.47 23.62 12.66
N ALA A 123 12.33 22.56 13.45
CA ALA A 123 12.94 22.43 14.77
C ALA A 123 13.68 21.10 14.87
N GLY A 124 14.80 21.09 15.58
CA GLY A 124 15.62 19.90 15.77
C GLY A 124 16.17 19.83 17.18
N TRP A 125 16.16 18.63 17.74
CA TRP A 125 16.56 18.35 19.12
C TRP A 125 17.68 17.32 19.15
N ALA A 126 18.79 17.68 19.78
CA ALA A 126 19.88 16.77 20.10
C ALA A 126 19.62 16.12 21.47
N ARG A 127 19.13 14.87 21.49
CA ARG A 127 18.78 14.15 22.74
C ARG A 127 19.93 13.30 23.32
N GLY A 128 21.00 13.08 22.56
CA GLY A 128 22.15 12.30 23.01
C GLY A 128 22.95 13.05 24.07
N ASN A 129 23.33 12.36 25.16
CA ASN A 129 24.16 12.93 26.23
C ASN A 129 25.67 12.78 25.98
N THR A 130 26.05 12.14 24.86
CA THR A 130 27.44 11.89 24.46
C THR A 130 27.56 11.95 22.94
N GLY A 131 28.74 12.31 22.42
CA GLY A 131 28.99 12.47 20.99
C GLY A 131 28.61 13.86 20.46
N GLU A 132 29.00 14.17 19.22
CA GLU A 132 28.58 15.39 18.52
C GLU A 132 27.12 15.24 18.08
N ASN A 133 26.20 15.84 18.83
CA ASN A 133 24.78 15.85 18.51
C ASN A 133 24.36 17.29 18.17
N VAL A 134 23.83 17.50 16.97
CA VAL A 134 23.29 18.80 16.54
C VAL A 134 21.80 18.65 16.24
N GLY A 135 20.98 19.57 16.76
CA GLY A 135 19.54 19.58 16.51
C GLY A 135 19.20 20.07 15.11
N VAL A 136 19.63 21.30 14.79
CA VAL A 136 19.58 21.88 13.44
C VAL A 136 20.92 22.59 13.22
N ASP A 137 21.61 22.26 12.15
CA ASP A 137 22.84 22.94 11.73
C ASP A 137 22.55 23.78 10.48
N GLY A 138 22.96 25.05 10.49
CA GLY A 138 22.95 25.92 9.33
C GLY A 138 24.39 26.25 8.98
N GLN A 139 24.89 25.71 7.86
CA GLN A 139 26.24 25.99 7.36
C GLN A 139 26.22 27.10 6.31
#